data_AF-A0A497TVQ4-F1
#
_entry.id   AF-A0A497TVQ4-F1
#
_cell.length_a   1.000
_cell.length_b   1.000
_cell.length_c   1.000
_cell.angle_alpha   90.00
_cell.angle_beta   90.00
_cell.angle_gamma   90.00
#
_symmetry.space_group_name_H-M   'P 1'
#
loop_
_entity.id
_entity.type
_entity.pdbx_description
1 polymer ?
#
loop_
_entity_poly.entity_id
_entity_poly.type
_entity_poly.pdbx_seq_one_letter_code
_entity_poly.pdbx_strand_id
1 'polypeptide(L)'
;MTPYVTNQSLGVKRVEKGKVAAREPVSVELQAGKEYWWCACGRSKNQPYCDGSHQGTEISPLGFRAEKSAEAWLCMCKQTANPPYCDGSHKNINLAEETD
;
A
#
# COMPACT_ATOMS: atom_id res chain seq x y z
N MET A 1 30.02 9.80 -31.10
CA MET A 1 29.00 9.85 -32.16
C MET A 1 28.04 8.70 -31.91
N THR A 2 26.91 8.99 -31.26
CA THR A 2 25.76 8.07 -31.15
C THR A 2 25.11 7.94 -32.54
N PRO A 3 24.54 6.78 -32.93
CA PRO A 3 23.20 6.37 -32.47
C PRO A 3 23.10 4.83 -32.29
N TYR A 4 22.23 4.28 -31.44
CA TYR A 4 20.83 4.02 -31.74
C TYR A 4 20.04 3.77 -30.46
N VAL A 5 18.81 4.28 -30.47
CA VAL A 5 17.76 4.12 -29.48
C VAL A 5 17.19 2.70 -29.58
N THR A 6 16.94 2.04 -28.46
CA THR A 6 15.76 1.15 -28.35
C THR A 6 15.05 1.42 -27.04
N ASN A 7 13.99 2.23 -27.14
CA ASN A 7 12.81 2.04 -26.31
C ASN A 7 12.39 0.58 -26.43
N GLN A 8 12.66 -0.20 -25.39
CA GLN A 8 11.91 -1.42 -25.12
C GLN A 8 11.42 -1.30 -23.69
N SER A 9 10.23 -0.72 -23.58
CA SER A 9 9.14 -1.15 -22.71
C SER A 9 9.13 -2.67 -22.49
N LEU A 10 10.07 -3.18 -21.69
CA LEU A 10 10.03 -4.51 -21.10
C LEU A 10 9.26 -4.42 -19.78
N GLY A 11 7.94 -4.49 -19.88
CA GLY A 11 7.12 -5.31 -18.99
C GLY A 11 7.21 -5.10 -17.47
N VAL A 12 7.68 -3.97 -16.94
CA VAL A 12 7.42 -3.63 -15.54
C VAL A 12 5.96 -3.24 -15.45
N LYS A 13 5.07 -4.24 -15.29
CA LYS A 13 3.70 -4.00 -14.84
C LYS A 13 3.84 -3.10 -13.62
N ARG A 14 3.40 -1.85 -13.70
CA ARG A 14 3.26 -0.99 -12.51
C ARG A 14 2.44 -1.83 -11.54
N VAL A 15 3.01 -2.19 -10.39
CA VAL A 15 2.25 -2.87 -9.34
C VAL A 15 1.05 -1.98 -9.09
N GLU A 16 -0.13 -2.50 -9.41
CA GLU A 16 -1.37 -1.74 -9.31
C GLU A 16 -1.49 -1.28 -7.86
N LYS A 17 -1.45 0.03 -7.64
CA LYS A 17 -1.53 0.58 -6.29
C LYS A 17 -2.98 0.53 -5.83
N GLY A 18 -3.20 0.26 -4.55
CA GLY A 18 -4.54 0.24 -3.99
C GLY A 18 -5.22 1.61 -4.05
N LYS A 19 -6.55 1.59 -3.96
CA LYS A 19 -7.35 2.80 -3.77
C LYS A 19 -6.91 3.52 -2.49
N VAL A 20 -6.89 4.84 -2.52
CA VAL A 20 -6.66 5.66 -1.33
C VAL A 20 -7.81 5.44 -0.34
N ALA A 21 -7.55 4.81 0.80
CA ALA A 21 -8.56 4.60 1.84
C ALA A 21 -8.65 5.80 2.80
N ALA A 22 -7.50 6.41 3.12
CA ALA A 22 -7.40 7.69 3.80
C ALA A 22 -6.08 8.38 3.47
N ARG A 23 -6.00 9.70 3.67
CA ARG A 23 -4.81 10.53 3.41
C ARG A 23 -3.96 10.80 4.66
N GLU A 24 -4.23 10.07 5.72
CA GLU A 24 -3.46 10.10 6.97
C GLU A 24 -3.17 8.66 7.40
N PRO A 25 -2.01 8.38 8.00
CA PRO A 25 -1.75 7.08 8.58
C PRO A 25 -2.63 6.84 9.81
N VAL A 26 -2.74 5.57 10.20
CA VAL A 26 -3.38 5.18 11.45
C VAL A 26 -2.33 4.61 12.41
N SER A 27 -2.36 5.06 13.65
CA SER A 27 -1.57 4.49 14.75
C SER A 27 -2.24 3.21 15.24
N VAL A 28 -1.45 2.14 15.37
CA VAL A 28 -1.90 0.84 15.87
C VAL A 28 -0.90 0.27 16.87
N GLU A 29 -1.39 -0.50 17.83
CA GLU A 29 -0.55 -1.30 18.73
C GLU A 29 -0.24 -2.66 18.11
N LEU A 30 1.03 -2.89 17.79
CA LEU A 30 1.50 -4.19 17.32
C LEU A 30 1.98 -5.05 18.50
N GLN A 31 1.81 -6.36 18.37
CA GLN A 31 2.24 -7.35 19.35
C GLN A 31 3.37 -8.21 18.78
N ALA A 32 4.48 -8.33 19.49
CA ALA A 32 5.62 -9.16 19.09
C ALA A 32 5.18 -10.59 18.73
N GLY A 33 5.71 -11.11 17.63
CA GLY A 33 5.42 -12.44 17.10
C GLY A 33 4.04 -12.59 16.44
N LYS A 34 3.13 -11.62 16.55
CA LYS A 34 1.80 -11.69 15.94
C LYS A 34 1.86 -11.39 14.44
N GLU A 35 1.11 -12.19 13.68
CA GLU A 35 0.93 -12.00 12.25
C GLU A 35 -0.27 -11.07 12.00
N TYR A 36 -0.09 -10.19 11.02
CA TYR A 36 -1.07 -9.21 10.58
C TYR A 36 -1.14 -9.23 9.05
N TRP A 37 -2.30 -8.85 8.52
CA TRP A 37 -2.54 -8.78 7.09
C TRP A 37 -2.96 -7.37 6.73
N TRP A 38 -2.03 -6.58 6.18
CA TRP A 38 -2.29 -5.20 5.78
C TRP A 38 -3.12 -5.16 4.49
N CYS A 39 -4.15 -4.32 4.47
CA CYS A 39 -4.96 -4.09 3.27
C CYS A 39 -4.16 -3.28 2.25
N ALA A 40 -3.70 -3.93 1.19
CA ALA A 40 -3.00 -3.29 0.08
C ALA A 40 -3.96 -2.70 -0.97
N CYS A 41 -5.16 -3.28 -1.16
CA CYS A 41 -6.09 -2.87 -2.21
C CYS A 41 -6.88 -1.59 -1.90
N GLY A 42 -6.95 -1.17 -0.64
CA GLY A 42 -7.69 0.01 -0.20
C GLY A 42 -9.20 -0.16 -0.03
N ARG A 43 -9.76 -1.35 -0.31
CA ARG A 43 -11.21 -1.61 -0.30
C ARG A 43 -11.78 -2.10 1.03
N SER A 44 -10.91 -2.48 1.97
CA SER A 44 -11.36 -3.03 3.26
C SER A 44 -12.14 -2.00 4.08
N LYS A 45 -13.18 -2.48 4.77
CA LYS A 45 -13.92 -1.76 5.82
C LYS A 45 -13.25 -1.88 7.19
N ASN A 46 -12.28 -2.79 7.35
CA ASN A 46 -11.49 -3.01 8.56
C ASN A 46 -10.07 -2.44 8.44
N GLN A 47 -9.91 -1.28 7.79
CA GLN A 47 -8.62 -0.62 7.66
C GLN A 47 -7.93 -0.47 9.03
N PRO A 48 -6.59 -0.63 9.12
CA PRO A 48 -5.64 -0.82 8.01
C PRO A 48 -5.50 -2.28 7.54
N TYR A 49 -6.29 -3.20 8.09
CA TYR A 49 -6.14 -4.63 7.87
C TYR A 49 -7.06 -5.15 6.76
N CYS A 50 -6.73 -6.32 6.22
CA CYS A 50 -7.52 -7.00 5.22
C CYS A 50 -8.78 -7.63 5.84
N ASP A 51 -9.91 -7.55 5.13
CA ASP A 51 -11.17 -8.23 5.46
C ASP A 51 -11.70 -9.11 4.31
N GLY A 52 -10.88 -9.36 3.30
CA GLY A 52 -11.28 -10.10 2.09
C GLY A 52 -11.80 -9.25 0.93
N SER A 53 -12.04 -7.94 1.11
CA SER A 53 -12.54 -7.05 0.04
C SER A 53 -11.59 -6.85 -1.16
N HIS A 54 -10.42 -7.51 -1.14
CA HIS A 54 -9.50 -7.56 -2.26
C HIS A 54 -9.91 -8.59 -3.33
N GLN A 55 -10.81 -9.52 -3.01
CA GLN A 55 -11.32 -10.50 -3.98
C GLN A 55 -11.92 -9.79 -5.20
N GLY A 56 -11.56 -10.27 -6.39
CA GLY A 56 -11.92 -9.63 -7.66
C GLY A 56 -10.98 -8.50 -8.10
N THR A 57 -9.86 -8.30 -7.41
CA THR A 57 -8.76 -7.42 -7.85
C THR A 57 -7.48 -8.24 -8.01
N GLU A 58 -6.49 -7.71 -8.74
CA GLU A 58 -5.16 -8.31 -8.88
C GLU A 58 -4.25 -8.03 -7.66
N ILE A 59 -4.76 -7.36 -6.62
CA ILE A 59 -3.98 -6.92 -5.45
C ILE A 59 -4.25 -7.85 -4.27
N SER A 60 -3.20 -8.53 -3.78
CA SER A 60 -3.26 -9.34 -2.56
C SER A 60 -2.86 -8.54 -1.31
N PRO A 61 -3.39 -8.88 -0.11
CA PRO A 61 -2.93 -8.28 1.14
C PRO A 61 -1.48 -8.63 1.44
N LEU A 62 -0.79 -7.76 2.17
CA LEU A 62 0.58 -8.02 2.64
C LEU A 62 0.55 -8.63 4.04
N GLY A 63 0.97 -9.89 4.15
CA GLY A 63 1.23 -10.52 5.44
C GLY A 63 2.55 -10.02 6.04
N PHE A 64 2.55 -9.68 7.32
CA PHE A 64 3.77 -9.34 8.06
C PHE A 64 3.68 -9.80 9.51
N ARG A 65 4.83 -10.04 10.13
CA ARG A 65 4.94 -10.39 11.55
C ARG A 65 5.63 -9.25 12.28
N ALA A 66 5.04 -8.78 13.37
CA ALA A 66 5.67 -7.77 14.20
C ALA A 66 6.81 -8.40 15.00
N GLU A 67 8.02 -7.85 14.90
CA GLU A 67 9.18 -8.35 15.66
C GLU A 67 9.12 -7.94 17.13
N LYS A 68 8.55 -6.77 17.42
CA LYS A 68 8.43 -6.17 18.76
C LYS A 68 7.03 -5.64 18.99
N SER A 69 6.62 -5.61 20.26
CA SER A 69 5.39 -4.92 20.67
C SER A 69 5.66 -3.43 20.73
N ALA A 70 4.97 -2.65 19.91
CA ALA A 70 5.13 -1.21 19.82
C ALA A 70 3.97 -0.57 19.05
N GLU A 71 3.76 0.72 19.32
CA GLU A 71 2.98 1.58 18.44
C GLU A 71 3.64 1.68 17.06
N ALA A 72 2.85 1.55 16.00
CA ALA A 72 3.29 1.70 14.62
C ALA A 72 2.28 2.50 13.80
N TRP A 73 2.79 3.23 12.81
CA TRP A 73 1.98 4.02 11.89
C TRP A 73 1.81 3.29 10.56
N LEU A 74 0.63 2.72 10.32
CA LEU A 74 0.35 1.96 9.11
C LEU A 74 -0.24 2.84 8.01
N CYS A 75 0.10 2.51 6.77
CA CYS A 75 -0.32 3.25 5.60
C CYS A 75 -1.81 3.03 5.28
N MET A 76 -2.56 4.13 5.14
CA MET A 76 -3.95 4.11 4.70
C MET A 76 -4.14 4.55 3.24
N CYS A 77 -3.19 5.30 2.66
CA CYS A 77 -3.33 5.80 1.29
C CYS A 77 -2.96 4.76 0.22
N LYS A 78 -2.27 3.68 0.61
CA LYS A 78 -1.80 2.58 -0.26
C LYS A 78 -0.78 3.00 -1.32
N GLN A 79 -0.23 4.21 -1.17
CA GLN A 79 0.80 4.77 -2.04
C GLN A 79 2.23 4.67 -1.48
N THR A 80 2.38 4.13 -0.25
CA THR A 80 3.68 3.97 0.43
C THR A 80 4.66 3.14 -0.39
N ALA A 81 5.93 3.56 -0.40
CA ALA A 81 7.05 2.78 -0.89
C ALA A 81 7.63 1.85 0.20
N ASN A 82 7.14 1.96 1.45
CA ASN A 82 7.57 1.15 2.59
C ASN A 82 6.39 0.42 3.26
N PRO A 83 5.65 -0.44 2.54
CA PRO A 83 4.52 -1.16 3.13
C PRO A 83 5.00 -2.12 4.23
N PRO A 84 4.21 -2.34 5.30
CA PRO A 84 2.87 -1.80 5.55
C PRO A 84 2.87 -0.39 6.18
N TYR A 85 4.04 0.20 6.40
CA TYR A 85 4.24 1.42 7.18
C TYR A 85 3.99 2.69 6.37
N CYS A 86 3.67 3.77 7.07
CA CYS A 86 3.62 5.10 6.49
C CYS A 86 5.02 5.65 6.23
N ASP A 87 5.23 6.22 5.05
CA ASP A 87 6.45 6.90 4.63
C ASP A 87 6.21 8.38 4.25
N GLY A 88 5.00 8.89 4.48
CA GLY A 88 4.61 10.24 4.10
C GLY A 88 4.10 10.39 2.65
N SER A 89 4.07 9.33 1.84
CA SER A 89 3.58 9.39 0.44
C SER A 89 2.15 9.93 0.30
N HIS A 90 1.34 9.84 1.36
CA HIS A 90 -0.01 10.43 1.40
C HIS A 90 -0.04 11.96 1.18
N LYS A 91 1.07 12.66 1.41
CA LYS A 91 1.20 14.11 1.19
C LYS A 91 1.29 14.50 -0.28
N ASN A 92 1.61 13.55 -1.16
CA ASN A 92 1.86 13.81 -2.58
C ASN A 92 0.70 13.34 -3.49
N ILE A 93 -0.48 13.07 -2.92
CA ILE A 93 -1.65 12.60 -3.67
C ILE A 93 -2.51 13.79 -4.06
N ASN A 94 -2.55 14.09 -5.35
CA ASN A 94 -3.37 15.19 -5.89
C ASN A 94 -4.84 14.73 -6.05
N LEU A 95 -5.79 15.62 -5.71
CA LEU A 95 -7.24 15.36 -5.74
C LEU A 95 -7.82 15.11 -7.14
N ALA A 96 -7.10 15.47 -8.20
CA ALA A 96 -7.59 15.40 -9.58
C ALA A 96 -7.57 13.98 -10.19
N GLU A 97 -6.97 12.99 -9.53
CA GLU A 97 -6.86 11.61 -10.03
C GLU A 97 -7.82 10.63 -9.32
N GLU A 98 -8.73 11.12 -8.47
CA GLU A 98 -9.67 10.28 -7.68
C GLU A 98 -11.13 10.33 -8.20
N THR A 99 -11.34 10.62 -9.48
CA THR A 99 -12.66 10.49 -10.11
C THR A 99 -12.63 9.40 -11.19
N ASP A 100 -13.08 8.20 -10.80
CA ASP A 100 -13.76 7.23 -11.66
C ASP A 100 -15.21 7.11 -11.17
#